data_AF-A0A3N4Z147-F1
#
_entry.id   AF-A0A3N4Z147-F1
#
_cell.length_a   1.000
_cell.length_b   1.000
_cell.length_c   1.000
_cell.angle_alpha   90.00
_cell.angle_beta   90.00
_cell.angle_gamma   90.00
#
_symmetry.space_group_name_H-M   'P 1'
#
loop_
_entity.id
_entity.type
_entity.pdbx_description
1 polymer ?
#
loop_
_entity_poly.entity_id
_entity_poly.type
_entity_poly.pdbx_seq_one_letter_code
_entity_poly.pdbx_strand_id
1 'polypeptide(L)'
;MTDFDRRHLLAATLTGGAALAAGGTAAAPATASPAPAAAPRPAAARPAPAPGPLRVHLVAFDGVEELDLFGPLEVFALAAALGRPVVPTLVTTGRPGRVRASFGTQIEVPGRWDPSSADAVVVLGGGYRKRDGAGVWAEIDKGTLPQGLRRAVRPGLTLVGVCTGVFLLHAAGLLDGRPCTTHVRAKQDLRDLGHDVRDARVVDDGDLVCAGGVSSGIDAALWLLERELGPEAASGVETLLEFERRGTVLRTA
;
A
#
# COMPACT_ATOMS: atom_id res chain seq x y z
N MET A 1 1.26 23.28 -20.86
CA MET A 1 0.20 24.23 -20.47
C MET A 1 -0.93 24.02 -21.46
N THR A 2 -1.99 23.35 -20.99
CA THR A 2 -3.32 23.05 -21.58
C THR A 2 -3.76 21.74 -20.90
N ASP A 3 -4.41 21.80 -19.75
CA ASP A 3 -5.87 21.93 -19.60
C ASP A 3 -6.60 20.87 -20.43
N PHE A 4 -6.91 19.73 -19.78
CA PHE A 4 -7.73 18.67 -20.37
C PHE A 4 -8.96 18.46 -19.50
N ASP A 5 -10.06 18.76 -20.16
CA ASP A 5 -11.41 19.04 -19.70
C ASP A 5 -12.04 17.92 -18.86
N ARG A 6 -12.59 18.34 -17.73
CA ARG A 6 -13.55 17.60 -16.91
C ARG A 6 -14.93 17.78 -17.55
N ARG A 7 -15.39 16.82 -18.34
CA ARG A 7 -16.82 16.53 -18.59
C ARG A 7 -16.92 15.36 -19.55
N HIS A 8 -17.58 14.27 -19.16
CA HIS A 8 -18.44 13.43 -19.99
C HIS A 8 -18.82 12.17 -19.20
N LEU A 9 -19.91 12.25 -18.43
CA LEU A 9 -20.84 11.14 -18.22
C LEU A 9 -22.16 11.77 -17.81
N LEU A 10 -23.06 11.93 -18.80
CA LEU A 10 -24.52 11.93 -18.73
C LEU A 10 -25.09 12.65 -19.96
N ALA A 11 -25.60 11.88 -20.93
CA ALA A 11 -26.76 12.21 -21.76
C ALA A 11 -27.00 11.08 -22.78
N ALA A 12 -27.98 10.22 -22.50
CA ALA A 12 -28.64 9.42 -23.52
C ALA A 12 -30.01 10.06 -23.77
N THR A 13 -30.25 10.56 -24.97
CA THR A 13 -31.55 11.12 -25.40
C THR A 13 -32.40 10.07 -26.09
N LEU A 14 -33.68 10.11 -25.72
CA LEU A 14 -34.82 9.33 -26.18
C LEU A 14 -35.24 9.66 -27.62
N THR A 15 -35.77 8.66 -28.33
CA THR A 15 -36.84 8.83 -29.32
C THR A 15 -38.00 7.90 -28.98
N GLY A 16 -39.20 8.47 -28.97
CA GLY A 16 -40.40 7.90 -28.37
C GLY A 16 -41.19 6.92 -29.24
N GLY A 17 -42.06 6.18 -28.55
CA GLY A 17 -43.16 5.39 -29.09
C GLY A 17 -44.20 5.19 -27.97
N ALA A 18 -45.47 5.46 -28.26
CA ALA A 18 -46.54 5.61 -27.29
C ALA A 18 -47.19 4.29 -26.81
N ALA A 19 -47.85 4.42 -25.65
CA ALA A 19 -49.02 3.67 -25.14
C ALA A 19 -48.83 2.31 -24.43
N LEU A 20 -49.03 2.30 -23.10
CA LEU A 20 -50.27 1.87 -22.43
C LEU A 20 -50.06 1.86 -20.91
N ALA A 21 -50.97 2.50 -20.18
CA ALA A 21 -50.94 2.64 -18.73
C ALA A 21 -51.39 1.33 -18.05
N ALA A 22 -50.54 0.79 -17.18
CA ALA A 22 -50.93 -0.14 -16.12
C ALA A 22 -50.23 0.31 -14.84
N GLY A 23 -51.03 0.70 -13.84
CA GLY A 23 -50.57 1.19 -12.56
C GLY A 23 -49.83 0.11 -11.77
N GLY A 24 -48.57 0.38 -11.46
CA GLY A 24 -47.79 -0.35 -10.47
C GLY A 24 -47.06 0.68 -9.61
N THR A 25 -47.43 0.77 -8.33
CA THR A 25 -46.73 1.60 -7.34
C THR A 25 -45.35 0.98 -7.08
N ALA A 26 -44.35 1.43 -7.82
CA ALA A 26 -42.95 1.08 -7.55
C ALA A 26 -42.46 1.90 -6.34
N ALA A 27 -42.22 1.20 -5.23
CA ALA A 27 -41.58 1.76 -4.05
C ALA A 27 -40.17 2.25 -4.39
N ALA A 28 -39.84 3.47 -3.97
CA ALA A 28 -38.51 4.05 -4.12
C ALA A 28 -37.47 3.19 -3.36
N PRO A 29 -36.27 2.96 -3.91
CA PRO A 29 -35.23 2.24 -3.20
C PRO A 29 -34.74 3.09 -2.02
N ALA A 30 -34.76 2.48 -0.84
CA ALA A 30 -34.19 3.07 0.37
C ALA A 30 -32.69 3.28 0.16
N THR A 31 -32.26 4.54 0.19
CA THR A 31 -30.85 4.90 0.24
C THR A 31 -30.28 4.42 1.57
N ALA A 32 -29.44 3.38 1.54
CA ALA A 32 -28.68 2.98 2.71
C ALA A 32 -27.72 4.11 3.08
N SER A 33 -27.87 4.67 4.28
CA SER A 33 -26.91 5.62 4.84
C SER A 33 -25.52 4.97 4.92
N PRO A 34 -24.44 5.71 4.62
CA PRO A 34 -23.09 5.20 4.81
C PRO A 34 -22.90 4.85 6.29
N ALA A 35 -22.28 3.71 6.55
CA ALA A 35 -21.91 3.32 7.91
C ALA A 35 -21.04 4.41 8.54
N PRO A 36 -21.20 4.70 9.84
CA PRO A 36 -20.37 5.69 10.52
C PRO A 36 -18.90 5.32 10.38
N ALA A 37 -18.06 6.32 10.08
CA ALA A 37 -16.61 6.14 10.05
C ALA A 37 -16.15 5.49 11.37
N ALA A 38 -15.34 4.43 11.26
CA ALA A 38 -14.78 3.77 12.43
C ALA A 38 -13.98 4.80 13.25
N ALA A 39 -14.00 4.65 14.58
CA ALA A 39 -13.23 5.52 15.46
C ALA A 39 -11.74 5.52 15.06
N PRO A 40 -11.03 6.66 15.16
CA PRO A 40 -9.61 6.76 14.80
C PRO A 40 -8.80 5.65 15.45
N ARG A 41 -7.92 4.99 14.70
CA ARG A 41 -6.98 4.02 15.27
C ARG A 41 -5.73 4.79 15.71
N PRO A 42 -5.52 5.06 17.02
CA PRO A 42 -4.31 5.73 17.46
C PRO A 42 -3.08 4.88 17.11
N ALA A 43 -1.96 5.53 16.83
CA ALA A 43 -0.68 4.88 16.66
C ALA A 43 -0.42 3.97 17.87
N ALA A 44 -0.15 2.68 17.61
CA ALA A 44 0.22 1.78 18.69
C ALA A 44 1.66 2.11 19.12
N ALA A 45 1.85 2.38 20.42
CA ALA A 45 3.17 2.52 20.99
C ALA A 45 3.97 1.24 20.72
N ARG A 46 5.14 1.39 20.10
CA ARG A 46 5.93 0.26 19.66
C ARG A 46 6.84 -0.19 20.80
N PRO A 47 6.78 -1.48 21.21
CA PRO A 47 7.77 -2.00 22.13
C PRO A 47 9.16 -1.95 21.49
N ALA A 48 10.21 -1.95 22.32
CA ALA A 48 11.58 -2.07 21.84
C ALA A 48 11.72 -3.30 20.91
N PRO A 49 12.57 -3.23 19.87
CA PRO A 49 12.75 -4.34 18.95
C PRO A 49 13.12 -5.61 19.71
N ALA A 50 12.44 -6.70 19.40
CA ALA A 50 12.73 -8.00 19.99
C ALA A 50 14.13 -8.47 19.57
N PRO A 51 14.87 -9.21 20.42
CA PRO A 51 16.17 -9.75 20.05
C PRO A 51 16.01 -10.71 18.85
N GLY A 52 16.73 -10.43 17.76
CA GLY A 52 16.70 -11.23 16.53
C GLY A 52 16.83 -10.36 15.27
N PRO A 53 16.91 -10.98 14.08
CA PRO A 53 16.92 -10.24 12.84
C PRO A 53 15.53 -9.63 12.53
N LEU A 54 15.52 -8.45 11.94
CA LEU A 54 14.32 -7.81 11.41
C LEU A 54 13.76 -8.63 10.24
N ARG A 55 12.62 -9.29 10.42
CA ARG A 55 11.97 -10.09 9.36
C ARG A 55 11.03 -9.20 8.54
N VAL A 56 11.36 -8.99 7.28
CA VAL A 56 10.60 -8.11 6.39
C VAL A 56 9.92 -8.92 5.30
N HIS A 57 8.59 -8.95 5.29
CA HIS A 57 7.83 -9.58 4.22
C HIS A 57 7.43 -8.55 3.17
N LEU A 58 7.78 -8.80 1.90
CA LEU A 58 7.31 -8.01 0.76
C LEU A 58 6.18 -8.79 0.07
N VAL A 59 4.96 -8.26 0.11
CA VAL A 59 3.79 -8.98 -0.39
C VAL A 59 3.56 -8.64 -1.86
N ALA A 60 3.91 -9.58 -2.73
CA ALA A 60 3.73 -9.47 -4.17
C ALA A 60 2.43 -10.11 -4.65
N PHE A 61 1.90 -9.56 -5.75
CA PHE A 61 0.69 -9.98 -6.42
C PHE A 61 0.81 -9.65 -7.92
N ASP A 62 -0.01 -10.29 -8.76
CA ASP A 62 -0.02 -10.00 -10.20
C ASP A 62 -0.39 -8.54 -10.45
N GLY A 63 0.38 -7.87 -11.31
CA GLY A 63 0.23 -6.44 -11.58
C GLY A 63 0.96 -5.53 -10.59
N VAL A 64 1.75 -6.07 -9.65
CA VAL A 64 2.70 -5.27 -8.85
C VAL A 64 3.60 -4.43 -9.76
N GLU A 65 3.91 -3.20 -9.35
CA GLU A 65 4.86 -2.35 -10.05
C GLU A 65 6.30 -2.81 -9.79
N GLU A 66 7.12 -2.92 -10.82
CA GLU A 66 8.46 -3.50 -10.75
C GLU A 66 9.32 -2.81 -9.68
N LEU A 67 9.40 -1.48 -9.73
CA LEU A 67 10.25 -0.73 -8.81
C LEU A 67 9.65 -0.57 -7.41
N ASP A 68 8.31 -0.68 -7.26
CA ASP A 68 7.70 -0.79 -5.93
C ASP A 68 8.21 -2.05 -5.22
N LEU A 69 8.39 -3.15 -5.96
CA LEU A 69 8.94 -4.40 -5.44
C LEU A 69 10.46 -4.34 -5.26
N PHE A 70 11.20 -4.10 -6.34
CA PHE A 70 12.64 -4.28 -6.36
C PHE A 70 13.39 -3.21 -5.56
N GLY A 71 12.85 -1.99 -5.47
CA GLY A 71 13.47 -0.91 -4.68
C GLY A 71 13.67 -1.29 -3.21
N PRO A 72 12.60 -1.55 -2.44
CA PRO A 72 12.73 -1.97 -1.04
C PRO A 72 13.41 -3.34 -0.90
N LEU A 73 13.17 -4.29 -1.82
CA LEU A 73 13.84 -5.60 -1.77
C LEU A 73 15.37 -5.45 -1.82
N GLU A 74 15.87 -4.66 -2.76
CA GLU A 74 17.31 -4.40 -2.93
C GLU A 74 17.90 -3.79 -1.67
N VAL A 75 17.26 -2.76 -1.10
CA VAL A 75 17.73 -2.11 0.14
C VAL A 75 17.88 -3.10 1.29
N PHE A 76 16.87 -3.93 1.55
CA PHE A 76 16.95 -4.91 2.63
C PHE A 76 17.94 -6.04 2.33
N ALA A 77 18.05 -6.47 1.07
CA ALA A 77 18.98 -7.52 0.67
C ALA A 77 20.44 -7.05 0.79
N LEU A 78 20.74 -5.80 0.40
CA LEU A 78 22.06 -5.20 0.55
C LEU A 78 22.42 -5.02 2.03
N ALA A 79 21.47 -4.59 2.87
CA ALA A 79 21.72 -4.53 4.32
C ALA A 79 22.08 -5.91 4.91
N ALA A 80 21.39 -6.97 4.49
CA ALA A 80 21.73 -8.34 4.88
C ALA A 80 23.11 -8.76 4.37
N ALA A 81 23.45 -8.43 3.12
CA ALA A 81 24.76 -8.70 2.52
C ALA A 81 25.90 -7.95 3.25
N LEU A 82 25.62 -6.78 3.81
CA LEU A 82 26.51 -6.00 4.68
C LEU A 82 26.55 -6.52 6.13
N GLY A 83 25.91 -7.65 6.43
CA GLY A 83 25.92 -8.29 7.74
C GLY A 83 24.98 -7.66 8.77
N ARG A 84 24.06 -6.77 8.36
CA ARG A 84 23.01 -6.26 9.27
C ARG A 84 21.96 -7.35 9.50
N PRO A 85 21.39 -7.45 10.72
CA PRO A 85 20.45 -8.51 11.07
C PRO A 85 19.06 -8.21 10.50
N VAL A 86 18.88 -8.42 9.18
CA VAL A 86 17.62 -8.25 8.46
C VAL A 86 17.41 -9.41 7.49
N VAL A 87 16.17 -9.86 7.37
CA VAL A 87 15.78 -10.97 6.49
C VAL A 87 14.59 -10.53 5.63
N PRO A 88 14.83 -10.05 4.39
CA PRO A 88 13.76 -9.83 3.44
C PRO A 88 13.24 -11.16 2.89
N THR A 89 11.92 -11.30 2.80
CA THR A 89 11.28 -12.48 2.21
C THR A 89 10.18 -12.03 1.25
N LEU A 90 10.27 -12.48 0.01
CA LEU A 90 9.24 -12.26 -0.99
C LEU A 90 8.12 -13.30 -0.81
N VAL A 91 6.90 -12.82 -0.64
CA VAL A 91 5.73 -13.65 -0.32
C VAL A 91 4.50 -13.24 -1.13
N THR A 92 3.52 -14.13 -1.25
CA THR A 92 2.22 -13.82 -1.86
C THR A 92 1.06 -14.39 -1.06
N THR A 93 -0.13 -13.81 -1.15
CA THR A 93 -1.34 -14.33 -0.50
C THR A 93 -1.90 -15.59 -1.19
N GLY A 94 -1.56 -15.76 -2.46
CA GLY A 94 -1.94 -16.89 -3.29
C GLY A 94 -1.09 -18.13 -3.06
N ARG A 95 -0.99 -18.97 -4.10
CA ARG A 95 -0.04 -20.08 -4.12
C ARG A 95 1.35 -19.54 -4.45
N PRO A 96 2.42 -20.03 -3.81
CA PRO A 96 3.79 -19.76 -4.26
C PRO A 96 3.95 -20.09 -5.74
N GLY A 97 4.80 -19.33 -6.42
CA GLY A 97 5.04 -19.47 -7.85
C GLY A 97 5.20 -18.13 -8.53
N ARG A 98 4.95 -18.11 -9.83
CA ARG A 98 5.20 -16.96 -10.69
C ARG A 98 4.19 -15.84 -10.49
N VAL A 99 4.69 -14.63 -10.24
CA VAL A 99 3.96 -13.37 -10.29
C VAL A 99 4.38 -12.59 -11.55
N ARG A 100 3.41 -12.03 -12.28
CA ARG A 100 3.66 -11.15 -13.43
C ARG A 100 3.48 -9.69 -13.02
N ALA A 101 4.56 -8.92 -13.05
CA ALA A 101 4.55 -7.49 -12.77
C ALA A 101 3.93 -6.66 -13.92
N SER A 102 3.70 -5.39 -13.67
CA SER A 102 2.92 -4.48 -14.53
C SER A 102 3.44 -4.32 -15.96
N PHE A 103 4.77 -4.34 -16.16
CA PHE A 103 5.44 -4.29 -17.47
C PHE A 103 5.89 -5.66 -17.99
N GLY A 104 5.50 -6.74 -17.32
CA GLY A 104 5.65 -8.11 -17.82
C GLY A 104 6.85 -8.87 -17.28
N THR A 105 7.62 -8.29 -16.37
CA THR A 105 8.62 -9.03 -15.60
C THR A 105 7.96 -10.19 -14.87
N GLN A 106 8.57 -11.36 -14.92
CA GLN A 106 8.10 -12.56 -14.23
C GLN A 106 9.02 -12.86 -13.05
N ILE A 107 8.45 -12.92 -11.86
CA ILE A 107 9.18 -13.10 -10.61
C ILE A 107 8.71 -14.39 -9.96
N GLU A 108 9.66 -15.24 -9.54
CA GLU A 108 9.34 -16.42 -8.76
C GLU A 108 9.17 -16.03 -7.28
N VAL A 109 7.98 -16.25 -6.73
CA VAL A 109 7.66 -15.96 -5.32
C VAL A 109 7.66 -17.27 -4.53
N PRO A 110 8.67 -17.51 -3.68
CA PRO A 110 8.88 -18.82 -3.06
C PRO A 110 7.92 -19.12 -1.90
N GLY A 111 7.38 -18.08 -1.27
CA GLY A 111 6.64 -18.19 -0.01
C GLY A 111 5.17 -17.80 -0.13
N ARG A 112 4.32 -18.52 0.59
CA ARG A 112 2.98 -18.03 0.93
C ARG A 112 3.11 -17.08 2.11
N TRP A 113 2.37 -15.98 2.08
CA TRP A 113 2.38 -15.02 3.16
C TRP A 113 1.74 -15.59 4.42
N ASP A 114 2.53 -15.71 5.46
CA ASP A 114 2.11 -15.85 6.85
C ASP A 114 2.44 -14.53 7.58
N PRO A 115 1.43 -13.76 8.01
CA PRO A 115 1.66 -12.50 8.70
C PRO A 115 2.27 -12.67 10.09
N SER A 116 2.16 -13.84 10.73
CA SER A 116 2.56 -14.05 12.14
C SER A 116 4.08 -14.07 12.34
N SER A 117 4.84 -14.29 11.26
CA SER A 117 6.30 -14.43 11.29
C SER A 117 7.08 -13.17 10.86
N ALA A 118 6.41 -12.09 10.48
CA ALA A 118 7.05 -10.84 10.08
C ALA A 118 7.15 -9.83 11.23
N ASP A 119 8.19 -9.00 11.21
CA ASP A 119 8.30 -7.80 12.06
C ASP A 119 7.87 -6.55 11.26
N ALA A 120 8.07 -6.57 9.95
CA ALA A 120 7.54 -5.57 9.02
C ALA A 120 6.90 -6.24 7.79
N VAL A 121 5.78 -5.68 7.30
CA VAL A 121 5.13 -6.11 6.06
C VAL A 121 5.05 -4.93 5.10
N VAL A 122 5.73 -5.05 3.97
CA VAL A 122 5.69 -4.10 2.86
C VAL A 122 4.59 -4.51 1.90
N VAL A 123 3.57 -3.67 1.81
CA VAL A 123 2.42 -3.80 0.91
C VAL A 123 2.71 -2.98 -0.34
N LEU A 124 2.94 -3.69 -1.44
CA LEU A 124 3.38 -3.12 -2.70
C LEU A 124 2.21 -2.52 -3.47
N GLY A 125 2.48 -1.55 -4.34
CA GLY A 125 1.50 -0.98 -5.27
C GLY A 125 1.61 -1.60 -6.67
N GLY A 126 0.74 -1.14 -7.56
CA GLY A 126 0.74 -1.53 -8.97
C GLY A 126 -0.66 -1.63 -9.58
N GLY A 127 -0.74 -1.42 -10.90
CA GLY A 127 -2.00 -1.58 -11.64
C GLY A 127 -3.11 -0.57 -11.29
N TYR A 128 -2.82 0.51 -10.57
CA TYR A 128 -3.83 1.49 -10.11
C TYR A 128 -4.74 2.07 -11.20
N ARG A 129 -4.23 2.26 -12.42
CA ARG A 129 -5.03 2.76 -13.55
C ARG A 129 -5.81 1.68 -14.30
N LYS A 130 -5.62 0.39 -13.95
CA LYS A 130 -6.27 -0.77 -14.57
C LYS A 130 -7.35 -1.29 -13.61
N ARG A 131 -8.56 -0.75 -13.70
CA ARG A 131 -9.68 -1.13 -12.81
C ARG A 131 -10.08 -2.60 -12.99
N ASP A 132 -10.13 -3.07 -14.24
CA ASP A 132 -10.56 -4.43 -14.59
C ASP A 132 -9.38 -5.38 -14.84
N GLY A 133 -8.22 -5.11 -14.24
CA GLY A 133 -6.99 -5.86 -14.49
C GLY A 133 -6.23 -6.20 -13.21
N ALA A 134 -5.15 -6.96 -13.38
CA ALA A 134 -4.24 -7.30 -12.29
C ALA A 134 -3.65 -6.03 -11.65
N GLY A 135 -3.59 -6.02 -10.31
CA GLY A 135 -3.11 -4.89 -9.53
C GLY A 135 -3.87 -4.72 -8.22
N VAL A 136 -3.74 -3.54 -7.61
CA VAL A 136 -4.33 -3.24 -6.30
C VAL A 136 -5.85 -3.42 -6.24
N TRP A 137 -6.59 -3.11 -7.32
CA TRP A 137 -8.05 -3.24 -7.33
C TRP A 137 -8.50 -4.70 -7.32
N ALA A 138 -7.87 -5.56 -8.12
CA ALA A 138 -8.13 -6.99 -8.10
C ALA A 138 -7.85 -7.61 -6.73
N GLU A 139 -6.79 -7.18 -6.04
CA GLU A 139 -6.49 -7.66 -4.69
C GLU A 139 -7.47 -7.13 -3.62
N ILE A 140 -8.00 -5.92 -3.80
CA ILE A 140 -9.09 -5.37 -2.97
C ILE A 140 -10.37 -6.20 -3.17
N ASP A 141 -10.78 -6.45 -4.41
CA ASP A 141 -11.99 -7.21 -4.74
C ASP A 141 -11.91 -8.65 -4.23
N LYS A 142 -10.73 -9.27 -4.35
CA LYS A 142 -10.46 -10.61 -3.80
C LYS A 142 -10.51 -10.63 -2.26
N GLY A 143 -10.22 -9.50 -1.61
CA GLY A 143 -10.30 -9.31 -0.15
C GLY A 143 -9.30 -10.10 0.69
N THR A 144 -8.58 -11.08 0.13
CA THR A 144 -7.66 -11.95 0.88
C THR A 144 -6.52 -11.15 1.52
N LEU A 145 -5.88 -10.26 0.75
CA LEU A 145 -4.79 -9.43 1.25
C LEU A 145 -5.27 -8.38 2.27
N PRO A 146 -6.30 -7.54 1.99
CA PRO A 146 -6.84 -6.61 3.00
C PRO A 146 -7.24 -7.28 4.32
N GLN A 147 -7.95 -8.42 4.25
CA GLN A 147 -8.35 -9.15 5.46
C GLN A 147 -7.15 -9.76 6.19
N GLY A 148 -6.12 -10.21 5.46
CA GLY A 148 -4.87 -10.69 6.04
C GLY A 148 -4.12 -9.58 6.79
N LEU A 149 -4.03 -8.40 6.19
CA LEU A 149 -3.42 -7.21 6.81
C LEU A 149 -4.15 -6.81 8.09
N ARG A 150 -5.48 -6.77 8.05
CA ARG A 150 -6.29 -6.47 9.23
C ARG A 150 -6.08 -7.48 10.36
N ARG A 151 -5.95 -8.77 10.03
CA ARG A 151 -5.69 -9.86 11.00
C ARG A 151 -4.25 -9.89 11.50
N ALA A 152 -3.30 -9.34 10.75
CA ALA A 152 -1.88 -9.34 11.10
C ALA A 152 -1.56 -8.40 12.27
N VAL A 153 -2.34 -7.34 12.44
CA VAL A 153 -2.10 -6.26 13.41
C VAL A 153 -1.88 -6.83 14.81
N ARG A 154 -0.73 -6.50 15.38
CA ARG A 154 -0.31 -6.90 16.72
C ARG A 154 0.83 -5.99 17.21
N PRO A 155 1.11 -5.92 18.52
CA PRO A 155 2.25 -5.17 19.03
C PRO A 155 3.56 -5.57 18.33
N GLY A 156 4.36 -4.56 17.96
CA GLY A 156 5.67 -4.75 17.31
C GLY A 156 5.64 -4.89 15.78
N LEU A 157 4.49 -5.21 15.17
CA LEU A 157 4.38 -5.26 13.71
C LEU A 157 4.37 -3.85 13.11
N THR A 158 5.17 -3.61 12.07
CA THR A 158 5.04 -2.41 11.22
C THR A 158 4.43 -2.77 9.88
N LEU A 159 3.40 -2.04 9.46
CA LEU A 159 2.85 -2.11 8.12
C LEU A 159 3.39 -0.96 7.28
N VAL A 160 3.90 -1.26 6.09
CA VAL A 160 4.42 -0.27 5.15
C VAL A 160 3.64 -0.29 3.85
N GLY A 161 2.89 0.75 3.56
CA GLY A 161 2.22 0.90 2.27
C GLY A 161 3.10 1.69 1.31
N VAL A 162 3.47 1.09 0.18
CA VAL A 162 4.26 1.78 -0.85
C VAL A 162 3.36 2.13 -2.03
N CYS A 163 3.48 3.37 -2.53
CA CYS A 163 2.79 3.82 -3.73
C CYS A 163 1.27 3.59 -3.58
N THR A 164 0.69 2.79 -4.47
CA THR A 164 -0.75 2.49 -4.46
C THR A 164 -1.12 1.30 -3.59
N GLY A 165 -0.14 0.60 -3.00
CA GLY A 165 -0.37 -0.42 -1.97
C GLY A 165 -1.03 0.14 -0.71
N VAL A 166 -0.98 1.46 -0.52
CA VAL A 166 -1.72 2.19 0.51
C VAL A 166 -3.24 2.00 0.37
N PHE A 167 -3.77 1.78 -0.84
CA PHE A 167 -5.19 1.47 -1.03
C PHE A 167 -5.59 0.10 -0.46
N LEU A 168 -4.66 -0.85 -0.38
CA LEU A 168 -4.90 -2.14 0.29
C LEU A 168 -4.96 -1.97 1.81
N LEU A 169 -4.18 -1.03 2.37
CA LEU A 169 -4.26 -0.64 3.78
C LEU A 169 -5.57 0.11 4.08
N HIS A 170 -6.01 0.98 3.17
CA HIS A 170 -7.34 1.60 3.23
C HIS A 170 -8.44 0.53 3.25
N ALA A 171 -8.43 -0.41 2.30
CA ALA A 171 -9.42 -1.49 2.23
C ALA A 171 -9.40 -2.41 3.47
N ALA A 172 -8.28 -2.47 4.17
CA ALA A 172 -8.15 -3.19 5.44
C ALA A 172 -8.67 -2.40 6.66
N GLY A 173 -9.06 -1.13 6.49
CA GLY A 173 -9.49 -0.23 7.57
C GLY A 173 -8.34 0.22 8.48
N LEU A 174 -7.13 0.31 7.94
CA LEU A 174 -5.92 0.55 8.73
C LEU A 174 -5.41 2.00 8.73
N LEU A 175 -6.01 2.86 7.91
CA LEU A 175 -5.65 4.28 7.75
C LEU A 175 -6.54 5.24 8.55
N ASP A 176 -7.64 4.76 9.14
CA ASP A 176 -8.69 5.63 9.69
C ASP A 176 -8.16 6.55 10.81
N GLY A 177 -8.21 7.87 10.55
CA GLY A 177 -7.73 8.90 11.45
C GLY A 177 -6.20 9.04 11.53
N ARG A 178 -5.45 8.41 10.61
CA ARG A 178 -3.99 8.38 10.62
C ARG A 178 -3.39 9.14 9.42
N PRO A 179 -2.34 9.93 9.62
CA PRO A 179 -1.65 10.61 8.53
C PRO A 179 -0.98 9.59 7.62
N CYS A 180 -1.13 9.77 6.31
CA CYS A 180 -0.54 8.88 5.31
C CYS A 180 -0.06 9.66 4.08
N THR A 181 0.57 8.96 3.13
CA THR A 181 0.86 9.46 1.78
C THR A 181 0.62 8.32 0.80
N THR A 182 0.64 8.59 -0.50
CA THR A 182 0.52 7.58 -1.56
C THR A 182 1.15 8.14 -2.84
N HIS A 183 1.09 7.39 -3.94
CA HIS A 183 1.53 7.84 -5.25
C HIS A 183 0.87 9.18 -5.62
N VAL A 184 1.62 10.11 -6.20
CA VAL A 184 1.16 11.49 -6.49
C VAL A 184 -0.15 11.54 -7.28
N ARG A 185 -0.33 10.61 -8.22
CA ARG A 185 -1.56 10.48 -9.04
C ARG A 185 -2.77 9.90 -8.29
N ALA A 186 -2.59 9.36 -7.10
CA ALA A 186 -3.62 8.72 -6.30
C ALA A 186 -3.93 9.47 -5.00
N LYS A 187 -3.17 10.54 -4.69
CA LYS A 187 -3.36 11.34 -3.48
C LYS A 187 -4.76 11.94 -3.38
N GLN A 188 -5.27 12.50 -4.47
CA GLN A 188 -6.60 13.12 -4.46
C GLN A 188 -7.69 12.07 -4.18
N ASP A 189 -7.63 10.94 -4.88
CA ASP A 189 -8.59 9.84 -4.68
C ASP A 189 -8.58 9.34 -3.23
N LEU A 190 -7.42 9.28 -2.57
CA LEU A 190 -7.32 8.90 -1.16
C LEU A 190 -7.85 10.00 -0.20
N ARG A 191 -7.71 11.29 -0.54
CA ARG A 191 -8.33 12.40 0.21
C ARG A 191 -9.85 12.41 0.08
N ASP A 192 -10.35 12.11 -1.11
CA ASP A 192 -11.80 12.03 -1.39
C ASP A 192 -12.46 10.88 -0.60
N LEU A 193 -11.66 9.87 -0.21
CA LEU A 193 -12.05 8.81 0.74
C LEU A 193 -11.96 9.22 2.22
N GLY A 194 -11.61 10.48 2.53
CA GLY A 194 -11.60 11.04 3.88
C GLY A 194 -10.27 10.92 4.65
N HIS A 195 -9.17 10.51 4.01
CA HIS A 195 -7.88 10.32 4.68
C HIS A 195 -7.05 11.60 4.79
N ASP A 196 -6.23 11.69 5.85
CA ASP A 196 -5.24 12.75 6.05
C ASP A 196 -3.98 12.49 5.20
N VAL A 197 -4.04 12.87 3.92
CA VAL A 197 -2.95 12.63 2.95
C VAL A 197 -1.95 13.79 2.95
N ARG A 198 -0.75 13.53 3.47
CA ARG A 198 0.37 14.46 3.57
C ARG A 198 1.23 14.48 2.31
N ASP A 199 1.77 15.65 2.00
CA ASP A 199 2.71 15.84 0.89
C ASP A 199 4.15 15.55 1.31
N ALA A 200 4.43 14.28 1.60
CA ALA A 200 5.76 13.76 1.90
C ALA A 200 6.07 12.49 1.08
N ARG A 201 7.36 12.19 0.91
CA ARG A 201 7.82 10.91 0.31
C ARG A 201 7.60 9.74 1.24
N VAL A 202 7.81 9.93 2.54
CA VAL A 202 7.56 8.93 3.59
C VAL A 202 6.87 9.63 4.76
N VAL A 203 5.80 9.02 5.25
CA VAL A 203 5.07 9.40 6.47
C VAL A 203 5.17 8.23 7.45
N ASP A 204 5.69 8.48 8.64
CA ASP A 204 5.77 7.50 9.73
C ASP A 204 4.85 7.92 10.88
N ASP A 205 3.89 7.05 11.18
CA ASP A 205 2.95 7.17 12.30
C ASP A 205 3.10 5.98 13.27
N GLY A 206 4.31 5.47 13.47
CA GLY A 206 4.62 4.36 14.37
C GLY A 206 4.51 2.99 13.71
N ASP A 207 3.42 2.26 13.99
CA ASP A 207 3.13 0.92 13.43
C ASP A 207 2.64 0.97 11.96
N LEU A 208 2.48 2.16 11.40
CA LEU A 208 2.11 2.41 10.02
C LEU A 208 3.10 3.38 9.38
N VAL A 209 3.70 2.96 8.27
CA VAL A 209 4.51 3.81 7.41
C VAL A 209 3.87 3.84 6.03
N CYS A 210 3.68 5.02 5.48
CA CYS A 210 3.22 5.18 4.10
C CYS A 210 4.31 5.85 3.27
N ALA A 211 4.54 5.32 2.08
CA ALA A 211 5.50 5.86 1.13
C ALA A 211 4.79 6.28 -0.16
N GLY A 212 5.27 7.36 -0.76
CA GLY A 212 4.77 7.93 -1.99
C GLY A 212 5.03 7.04 -3.22
N GLY A 213 5.19 7.67 -4.38
CA GLY A 213 5.32 6.91 -5.63
C GLY A 213 6.66 6.19 -5.79
N VAL A 214 6.60 4.97 -6.31
CA VAL A 214 7.67 4.22 -6.97
C VAL A 214 9.00 4.20 -6.22
N SER A 215 9.90 5.15 -6.47
CA SER A 215 11.20 5.24 -5.77
C SER A 215 11.10 5.56 -4.29
N SER A 216 9.94 6.03 -3.80
CA SER A 216 9.74 6.28 -2.37
C SER A 216 9.78 5.00 -1.53
N GLY A 217 9.61 3.82 -2.16
CA GLY A 217 9.82 2.53 -1.51
C GLY A 217 11.27 2.32 -1.05
N ILE A 218 12.25 2.88 -1.76
CA ILE A 218 13.67 2.86 -1.38
C ILE A 218 13.87 3.70 -0.11
N ASP A 219 13.35 4.93 -0.10
CA ASP A 219 13.44 5.82 1.07
C ASP A 219 12.78 5.20 2.31
N ALA A 220 11.62 4.55 2.13
CA ALA A 220 10.91 3.89 3.22
C ALA A 220 11.67 2.68 3.77
N ALA A 221 12.33 1.89 2.90
CA ALA A 221 13.17 0.78 3.33
C ALA A 221 14.42 1.25 4.08
N LEU A 222 15.09 2.29 3.59
CA LEU A 222 16.23 2.92 4.26
C LEU A 222 15.81 3.50 5.62
N TRP A 223 14.65 4.17 5.67
CA TRP A 223 14.07 4.64 6.93
C TRP A 223 13.82 3.51 7.91
N LEU A 224 13.24 2.38 7.47
CA LEU A 224 13.07 1.23 8.34
C LEU A 224 14.40 0.68 8.85
N LEU A 225 15.42 0.55 7.99
CA LEU A 225 16.74 0.10 8.45
C LEU A 225 17.32 1.02 9.53
N GLU A 226 17.26 2.33 9.32
CA GLU A 226 17.70 3.32 10.30
C GLU A 226 16.92 3.21 11.62
N ARG A 227 15.59 3.14 11.52
CA ARG A 227 14.68 3.11 12.66
C ARG A 227 14.81 1.83 13.49
N GLU A 228 15.06 0.69 12.85
CA GLU A 228 15.09 -0.62 13.50
C GLU A 228 16.49 -1.08 13.89
N LEU A 229 17.49 -0.76 13.08
CA LEU A 229 18.86 -1.29 13.20
C LEU A 229 19.92 -0.20 13.36
N GLY A 230 19.49 1.06 13.50
CA GLY A 230 20.36 2.22 13.68
C GLY A 230 20.88 2.83 12.37
N PRO A 231 21.39 4.07 12.43
CA PRO A 231 21.72 4.87 11.24
C PRO A 231 22.80 4.24 10.34
N GLU A 232 23.74 3.50 10.91
CA GLU A 232 24.77 2.80 10.13
C GLU A 232 24.20 1.75 9.17
N ALA A 233 23.06 1.13 9.51
CA ALA A 233 22.42 0.15 8.65
C ALA A 233 21.93 0.79 7.34
N ALA A 234 21.39 2.00 7.42
CA ALA A 234 20.95 2.76 6.27
C ALA A 234 22.14 3.36 5.51
N SER A 235 23.07 4.03 6.21
CA SER A 235 24.21 4.72 5.57
C SER A 235 25.12 3.76 4.79
N GLY A 236 25.34 2.53 5.27
CA GLY A 236 26.11 1.53 4.53
C GLY A 236 25.44 1.13 3.21
N VAL A 237 24.10 0.99 3.20
CA VAL A 237 23.33 0.69 1.99
C VAL A 237 23.28 1.89 1.06
N GLU A 238 23.07 3.11 1.56
CA GLU A 238 23.10 4.34 0.75
C GLU A 238 24.43 4.47 0.00
N THR A 239 25.54 4.22 0.70
CA THR A 239 26.89 4.24 0.10
C THR A 239 27.04 3.20 -1.01
N LEU A 240 26.64 1.96 -0.75
CA LEU A 240 26.78 0.85 -1.70
C LEU A 240 25.87 1.00 -2.92
N LEU A 241 24.66 1.51 -2.72
CA LEU A 241 23.65 1.72 -3.77
C LEU A 241 23.90 3.02 -4.57
N GLU A 242 24.84 3.86 -4.14
CA GLU A 242 25.04 5.22 -4.63
C GLU A 242 23.72 6.03 -4.64
N PHE A 243 22.96 5.89 -3.54
CA PHE A 243 21.63 6.48 -3.42
C PHE A 243 21.57 7.56 -2.35
N GLU A 244 21.13 8.76 -2.73
CA GLU A 244 20.86 9.87 -1.82
C GLU A 244 19.36 9.98 -1.52
N ARG A 245 18.98 9.79 -0.25
CA ARG A 245 17.61 10.05 0.21
C ARG A 245 17.20 11.49 -0.08
N ARG A 246 15.94 11.66 -0.51
CA ARG A 246 15.37 13.00 -0.74
C ARG A 246 14.33 13.34 0.32
N GLY A 247 14.53 14.48 0.99
CA GLY A 247 13.61 14.99 2.00
C GLY A 247 13.68 14.25 3.34
N THR A 248 13.01 14.79 4.35
CA THR A 248 12.91 14.17 5.67
C THR A 248 11.67 13.29 5.76
N VAL A 249 11.74 12.21 6.54
CA VAL A 249 10.57 11.42 6.90
C VAL A 249 9.65 12.28 7.77
N LEU A 250 8.38 12.43 7.36
CA LEU A 250 7.39 13.14 8.15
C LEU A 250 6.91 12.23 9.28
N ARG A 251 7.30 12.54 10.51
CA ARG A 251 6.91 11.80 11.71
C ARG A 251 5.75 12.48 12.42
N THR A 252 4.83 11.69 12.95
CA THR A 252 3.60 12.21 13.59
C THR A 252 3.36 11.71 15.01
N ALA A 253 4.23 10.82 15.49
CA ALA A 253 4.37 10.38 16.87
C ALA A 253 5.61 10.99 17.53
#